data_AF-A0A353VY72-F1
#
_entry.id   AF-A0A353VY72-F1
#
_cell.length_a   1.000
_cell.length_b   1.000
_cell.length_c   1.000
_cell.angle_alpha   90.00
_cell.angle_beta   90.00
_cell.angle_gamma   90.00
#
_symmetry.space_group_name_H-M   'P 1'
#
loop_
_entity.id
_entity.type
_entity.pdbx_description
1 polymer ?
#
loop_
_entity_poly.entity_id
_entity_poly.type
_entity_poly.pdbx_seq_one_letter_code
_entity_poly.pdbx_strand_id
1 'polypeptide(L)'
;MKKNLIYNLLTFSVIFSFASIVSQSLSVLNDNVRVEEDKSVLIDVLTNDRVSNKQDLEITIIQNPKRGTAVLRGNNIYYEPNENQNGIDELIYKVDTGFSIDTAKVVIKITEVNDP
;
A
#
# COMPACT_ATOMS: atom_id res chain seq x y z
N MET A 1 -15.48 -1.41 74.81
CA MET A 1 -14.28 -1.63 73.95
C MET A 1 -14.72 -1.67 72.48
N LYS A 2 -14.54 -0.58 71.73
CA LYS A 2 -14.70 -0.57 70.26
C LYS A 2 -13.30 -0.80 69.65
N LYS A 3 -13.10 -1.89 68.91
CA LYS A 3 -11.86 -2.14 68.16
C LYS A 3 -11.92 -1.31 66.87
N ASN A 4 -11.00 -0.34 66.73
CA ASN A 4 -10.81 0.40 65.49
C ASN A 4 -10.09 -0.51 64.48
N LEU A 5 -10.76 -0.84 63.39
CA LEU A 5 -10.15 -1.54 62.25
C LEU A 5 -9.52 -0.48 61.35
N ILE A 6 -8.20 -0.43 61.31
CA ILE A 6 -7.46 0.44 60.38
C ILE A 6 -7.31 -0.35 59.07
N TYR A 7 -8.00 0.08 58.02
CA TYR A 7 -7.78 -0.45 56.67
C TYR A 7 -6.53 0.22 56.09
N ASN A 8 -5.47 -0.58 55.91
CA ASN A 8 -4.26 -0.12 55.25
C ASN A 8 -4.48 -0.22 53.74
N LEU A 9 -4.75 0.90 53.08
CA LEU A 9 -4.94 0.94 51.63
C LEU A 9 -3.56 0.95 50.97
N LEU A 10 -3.06 -0.23 50.59
CA LEU A 10 -1.90 -0.34 49.69
C LEU A 10 -2.32 0.23 48.32
N THR A 11 -1.92 1.46 48.03
CA THR A 11 -2.04 2.00 46.68
C THR A 11 -1.05 1.27 45.79
N PHE A 12 -1.53 0.35 44.96
CA PHE A 12 -0.72 -0.27 43.91
C PHE A 12 -0.66 0.72 42.74
N SER A 13 0.45 1.44 42.59
CA SER A 13 0.67 2.25 41.40
C SER A 13 0.91 1.32 40.21
N VAL A 14 -0.11 1.08 39.40
CA VAL A 14 0.07 0.48 38.07
C VAL A 14 0.51 1.59 37.13
N ILE A 15 1.82 1.69 36.90
CA ILE A 15 2.34 2.61 35.89
C ILE A 15 2.06 1.96 34.53
N PHE A 16 0.98 2.35 33.86
CA PHE A 16 0.83 2.08 32.44
C PHE A 16 1.75 3.05 31.68
N SER A 17 2.92 2.57 31.27
CA SER A 17 3.67 3.25 30.21
C SER A 17 2.87 3.06 28.93
N PHE A 18 2.10 4.06 28.53
CA PHE A 18 1.60 4.10 27.16
C PHE A 18 2.81 4.32 26.26
N ALA A 19 3.23 3.28 25.54
CA ALA A 19 4.02 3.51 24.34
C ALA A 19 3.22 4.48 23.48
N SER A 20 3.83 5.55 22.99
CA SER A 20 3.21 6.40 21.98
C SER A 20 2.79 5.50 20.82
N ILE A 21 1.50 5.20 20.74
CA ILE A 21 0.95 4.57 19.55
C ILE A 21 1.03 5.67 18.49
N VAL A 22 2.09 5.63 17.68
CA VAL A 22 2.09 6.35 16.40
C VAL A 22 0.81 5.93 15.71
N SER A 23 -0.03 6.90 15.35
CA SER A 23 -1.23 6.63 14.57
C SER A 23 -0.81 5.92 13.29
N GLN A 24 -1.02 4.61 13.25
CA GLN A 24 -0.74 3.81 12.08
C GLN A 24 -1.87 4.11 11.08
N SER A 25 -1.52 4.86 10.05
CA SER A 25 -2.40 5.19 8.93
C SER A 25 -1.81 4.55 7.68
N LEU A 26 -2.69 3.85 6.97
CA LEU A 26 -2.51 3.39 5.61
C LEU A 26 -3.65 3.99 4.78
N SER A 27 -3.30 4.65 3.69
CA SER A 27 -4.23 5.09 2.66
C SER A 27 -3.54 4.83 1.34
N VAL A 28 -4.10 3.89 0.57
CA VAL A 28 -3.59 3.51 -0.75
C VAL A 28 -4.53 4.10 -1.80
N LEU A 29 -4.01 4.95 -2.66
CA LEU A 29 -4.80 5.73 -3.61
C LEU A 29 -4.56 5.23 -5.04
N ASN A 30 -5.57 5.39 -5.89
CA ASN A 30 -5.47 4.96 -7.28
C ASN A 30 -4.39 5.74 -8.04
N ASP A 31 -3.69 5.02 -8.91
CA ASP A 31 -2.63 5.54 -9.74
C ASP A 31 -3.09 5.67 -11.20
N ASN A 32 -2.50 6.63 -11.90
CA ASN A 32 -2.73 6.83 -13.33
C ASN A 32 -1.39 7.00 -14.03
N VAL A 33 -1.12 6.19 -15.05
CA VAL A 33 0.12 6.27 -15.83
C VAL A 33 -0.19 6.27 -17.32
N ARG A 34 0.74 6.82 -18.10
CA ARG A 34 0.76 6.71 -19.56
C ARG A 34 2.02 5.98 -19.99
N VAL A 35 1.88 5.15 -21.00
CA VAL A 35 3.00 4.47 -21.66
C VAL A 35 2.69 4.42 -23.14
N GLU A 36 3.72 4.53 -23.97
CA GLU A 36 3.58 4.26 -25.41
C GLU A 36 3.47 2.74 -25.63
N GLU A 37 2.76 2.32 -26.67
CA GLU A 37 2.80 0.91 -27.07
C GLU A 37 4.25 0.46 -27.32
N ASP A 38 4.50 -0.83 -27.09
CA ASP A 38 5.82 -1.47 -27.21
C ASP A 38 6.95 -0.88 -26.33
N LYS A 39 6.58 -0.03 -25.35
CA LYS A 39 7.48 0.45 -24.31
C LYS A 39 6.98 0.03 -22.93
N SER A 40 7.92 -0.20 -22.03
CA SER A 40 7.62 -0.48 -20.64
C SER A 40 7.71 0.77 -19.76
N VAL A 41 7.10 0.69 -18.58
CA VAL A 41 7.14 1.74 -17.56
C VAL A 41 7.34 1.13 -16.18
N LEU A 42 8.11 1.83 -15.34
CA LEU A 42 8.23 1.52 -13.92
C LEU A 42 7.37 2.50 -13.12
N ILE A 43 6.39 1.98 -12.39
CA ILE A 43 5.36 2.74 -11.69
C ILE A 43 5.66 2.72 -10.19
N ASP A 44 5.92 3.89 -9.61
CA ASP A 44 6.01 4.08 -8.17
C ASP A 44 4.61 4.35 -7.60
N VAL A 45 3.95 3.26 -7.20
CA VAL A 45 2.58 3.26 -6.68
C VAL A 45 2.44 3.88 -5.29
N LEU A 46 3.55 4.16 -4.59
CA LEU A 46 3.51 4.75 -3.25
C LEU A 46 3.59 6.28 -3.26
N THR A 47 3.70 6.91 -4.44
CA THR A 47 3.98 8.36 -4.57
C THR A 47 2.86 9.24 -3.98
N ASN A 48 1.61 8.84 -4.19
CA ASN A 48 0.41 9.52 -3.72
C ASN A 48 -0.15 8.93 -2.41
N ASP A 49 0.48 7.89 -1.88
CA ASP A 49 0.00 7.16 -0.71
C ASP A 49 0.44 7.78 0.62
N ARG A 50 -0.31 7.42 1.67
CA ARG A 50 0.10 7.66 3.05
C ARG A 50 0.38 6.33 3.73
N VAL A 51 1.65 6.04 3.93
CA VAL A 51 2.11 4.87 4.67
C VAL A 51 2.96 5.31 5.86
N SER A 52 2.38 5.22 7.05
CA SER A 52 3.00 5.67 8.31
C SER A 52 4.22 4.83 8.73
N ASN A 53 4.21 3.52 8.47
CA ASN A 53 5.34 2.62 8.71
C ASN A 53 5.60 1.75 7.47
N LYS A 54 6.83 1.79 6.94
CA LYS A 54 7.25 1.01 5.77
C LYS A 54 8.18 -0.16 6.11
N GLN A 55 8.40 -0.45 7.39
CA GLN A 55 9.34 -1.49 7.81
C GLN A 55 8.94 -2.89 7.34
N ASP A 56 7.65 -3.22 7.47
CA ASP A 56 7.06 -4.51 7.06
C ASP A 56 6.14 -4.31 5.84
N LEU A 57 6.50 -3.38 4.94
CA LEU A 57 5.71 -3.07 3.76
C LEU A 57 5.85 -4.19 2.72
N GLU A 58 4.72 -4.78 2.33
CA GLU A 58 4.60 -5.72 1.23
C GLU A 58 3.60 -5.20 0.21
N ILE A 59 3.95 -5.27 -1.07
CA ILE A 59 3.03 -4.99 -2.17
C ILE A 59 2.75 -6.29 -2.90
N THR A 60 1.50 -6.52 -3.27
CA THR A 60 1.10 -7.67 -4.10
C THR A 60 0.19 -7.22 -5.23
N ILE A 61 0.44 -7.68 -6.45
CA ILE A 61 -0.53 -7.57 -7.55
C ILE A 61 -1.58 -8.67 -7.35
N ILE A 62 -2.84 -8.28 -7.13
CA ILE A 62 -3.95 -9.21 -6.84
C ILE A 62 -4.89 -9.40 -8.04
N GLN A 63 -4.84 -8.49 -9.01
CA GLN A 63 -5.48 -8.66 -10.31
C GLN A 63 -4.51 -8.17 -11.39
N ASN A 64 -4.12 -9.07 -12.29
CA ASN A 64 -3.24 -8.75 -13.39
C ASN A 64 -3.95 -7.90 -14.47
N PRO A 65 -3.18 -7.08 -15.21
CA PRO A 65 -3.67 -6.41 -16.42
C PRO A 65 -4.14 -7.40 -17.50
N LYS A 66 -4.93 -6.90 -18.45
CA LYS A 66 -5.46 -7.69 -19.59
C LYS A 66 -4.76 -7.42 -20.91
N ARG A 67 -4.08 -6.28 -21.05
CA ARG A 67 -3.42 -5.83 -22.29
C ARG A 67 -1.90 -5.76 -22.18
N GLY A 68 -1.34 -6.26 -21.09
CA GLY A 68 0.09 -6.34 -20.86
C GLY A 68 0.42 -7.29 -19.72
N THR A 69 1.68 -7.24 -19.29
CA THR A 69 2.17 -7.95 -18.11
C THR A 69 2.60 -6.94 -17.05
N ALA A 70 2.38 -7.31 -15.78
CA ALA A 70 2.83 -6.51 -14.64
C ALA A 70 3.59 -7.41 -13.66
N VAL A 71 4.76 -6.93 -13.22
CA VAL A 71 5.59 -7.63 -12.24
C VAL A 71 6.12 -6.64 -11.21
N LEU A 72 6.23 -7.08 -9.96
CA LEU A 72 6.85 -6.27 -8.92
C LEU A 72 8.36 -6.21 -9.11
N ARG A 73 8.93 -5.01 -8.96
CA ARG A 73 10.37 -4.75 -8.89
C ARG A 73 10.65 -3.89 -7.66
N GLY A 74 10.89 -4.54 -6.54
CA GLY A 74 10.88 -3.88 -5.23
C GLY A 74 9.46 -3.40 -4.90
N ASN A 75 9.33 -2.13 -4.54
CA ASN A 75 8.03 -1.50 -4.24
C ASN A 75 7.38 -0.85 -5.46
N ASN A 76 7.95 -1.06 -6.65
CA ASN A 76 7.42 -0.53 -7.90
C ASN A 76 6.79 -1.64 -8.73
N ILE A 77 5.83 -1.27 -9.58
CA ILE A 77 5.25 -2.17 -10.58
C ILE A 77 5.89 -1.87 -11.93
N TYR A 78 6.57 -2.84 -12.51
CA TYR A 78 7.01 -2.79 -13.90
C TYR A 78 5.87 -3.30 -14.77
N TYR A 79 5.44 -2.49 -15.73
CA TYR A 79 4.40 -2.82 -16.69
C TYR A 79 4.94 -2.78 -18.12
N GLU A 80 4.55 -3.76 -18.92
CA GLU A 80 4.89 -3.89 -20.33
C GLU A 80 3.62 -4.30 -21.11
N PRO A 81 3.10 -3.43 -22.01
CA PRO A 81 2.03 -3.81 -22.93
C PRO A 81 2.38 -5.07 -23.71
N ASN A 82 1.37 -5.86 -24.10
CA ASN A 82 1.58 -6.85 -25.16
C ASN A 82 1.80 -6.10 -26.48
N GLU A 83 2.49 -6.73 -27.44
CA GLU A 83 2.81 -6.14 -28.74
C GLU A 83 1.56 -5.55 -29.42
N ASN A 84 1.68 -4.33 -29.96
CA ASN A 84 0.64 -3.62 -30.70
C ASN A 84 -0.67 -3.38 -29.91
N GLN A 85 -0.61 -3.37 -28.58
CA GLN A 85 -1.76 -3.02 -27.74
C GLN A 85 -1.84 -1.51 -27.52
N ASN A 86 -3.05 -0.98 -27.62
CA ASN A 86 -3.37 0.38 -27.22
C ASN A 86 -4.67 0.43 -26.41
N GLY A 87 -4.96 1.59 -25.81
CA GLY A 87 -6.18 1.84 -25.04
C GLY A 87 -5.94 1.84 -23.54
N ILE A 88 -6.96 1.47 -22.75
CA ILE A 88 -6.90 1.44 -21.30
C ILE A 88 -6.71 0.01 -20.82
N ASP A 89 -5.77 -0.15 -19.90
CA ASP A 89 -5.55 -1.36 -19.12
C ASP A 89 -5.61 -1.04 -17.62
N GLU A 90 -5.88 -2.04 -16.80
CA GLU A 90 -6.06 -1.86 -15.36
C GLU A 90 -5.50 -3.05 -14.59
N LEU A 91 -4.87 -2.77 -13.45
CA LEU A 91 -4.50 -3.79 -12.47
C LEU A 91 -4.92 -3.33 -11.07
N ILE A 92 -5.05 -4.29 -10.15
CA ILE A 92 -5.32 -4.00 -8.73
C ILE A 92 -4.14 -4.54 -7.92
N TYR A 93 -3.64 -3.70 -7.03
CA TYR A 93 -2.60 -4.07 -6.06
C TYR A 93 -3.09 -3.88 -4.63
N LYS A 94 -2.41 -4.57 -3.72
CA LYS A 94 -2.61 -4.54 -2.28
C LYS A 94 -1.31 -4.05 -1.64
N VAL A 95 -1.42 -3.14 -0.67
CA VAL A 95 -0.33 -2.79 0.25
C VAL A 95 -0.68 -3.37 1.62
N ASP A 96 0.26 -4.11 2.18
CA ASP A 96 0.24 -4.61 3.55
C ASP A 96 1.41 -3.98 4.31
N THR A 97 1.18 -3.59 5.56
CA THR A 97 2.19 -2.99 6.45
C THR A 97 2.49 -3.87 7.66
N GLY A 98 1.94 -5.09 7.71
CA GLY A 98 1.90 -5.94 8.89
C GLY A 98 0.83 -5.55 9.92
N PHE A 99 0.32 -4.31 9.86
CA PHE A 99 -0.71 -3.78 10.77
C PHE A 99 -2.01 -3.41 10.07
N SER A 100 -1.95 -3.01 8.81
CA SER A 100 -3.10 -2.60 8.01
C SER A 100 -2.89 -2.98 6.55
N ILE A 101 -4.01 -3.23 5.88
CA ILE A 101 -4.08 -3.63 4.48
C ILE A 101 -5.04 -2.70 3.76
N ASP A 102 -4.66 -2.26 2.58
CA ASP A 102 -5.53 -1.50 1.68
C ASP A 102 -5.18 -1.84 0.22
N THR A 103 -6.08 -1.50 -0.71
CA THR A 103 -5.96 -1.85 -2.13
C THR A 103 -6.27 -0.66 -3.00
N ALA A 104 -5.56 -0.55 -4.12
CA ALA A 104 -5.87 0.44 -5.13
C ALA A 104 -5.71 -0.11 -6.55
N LYS A 105 -6.25 0.65 -7.49
CA LYS A 105 -6.18 0.40 -8.92
C LYS A 105 -5.08 1.25 -9.55
N VAL A 106 -4.30 0.66 -10.44
CA VAL A 106 -3.50 1.41 -11.41
C VAL A 106 -4.23 1.42 -12.74
N VAL A 107 -4.54 2.61 -13.25
CA VAL A 107 -5.10 2.82 -14.60
C VAL A 107 -3.95 3.16 -15.54
N ILE A 108 -3.77 2.35 -16.58
CA ILE A 108 -2.68 2.48 -17.54
C ILE A 108 -3.27 2.88 -18.89
N LYS A 109 -2.90 4.06 -19.38
CA LYS A 109 -3.25 4.48 -20.75
C LYS A 109 -2.08 4.17 -21.68
N ILE A 110 -2.29 3.20 -22.55
CA ILE A 110 -1.36 2.81 -23.61
C ILE A 110 -1.67 3.64 -24.86
N THR A 111 -0.74 4.48 -25.27
CA THR A 111 -0.89 5.35 -26.44
C THR A 111 -0.31 4.71 -27.68
N GLU A 112 -1.08 4.73 -28.76
CA GLU A 112 -0.64 4.30 -30.08
C GLU A 112 0.60 5.09 -30.56
N VAL A 113 1.50 4.39 -31.24
CA VAL A 113 2.67 4.91 -31.94
C VAL A 113 2.69 4.23 -33.30
N ASN A 114 2.61 5.01 -34.38
CA ASN A 114 2.63 4.44 -35.72
C ASN A 114 3.97 3.78 -36.03
N ASP A 115 3.94 2.51 -36.41
CA ASP A 115 5.08 1.80 -36.96
C ASP A 115 5.34 2.22 -38.43
N PRO A 116 6.59 2.59 -38.79
CA PRO A 116 6.96 2.99 -40.15
C PRO A 116 7.18 1.83 -41.12
#